data_AF-A0A952UXF8-F1
#
_entry.id   AF-A0A952UXF8-F1
#
_cell.length_a   1.000
_cell.length_b   1.000
_cell.length_c   1.000
_cell.angle_alpha   90.00
_cell.angle_beta   90.00
_cell.angle_gamma   90.00
#
_symmetry.space_group_name_H-M   'P 1'
#
loop_
_entity.id
_entity.type
_entity.pdbx_description
1 polymer ?
#
loop_
_entity_poly.entity_id
_entity_poly.type
_entity_poly.pdbx_seq_one_letter_code
_entity_poly.pdbx_strand_id
1 'polypeptide(L)'
;MSWSRFPRAALLALPLLCSAGVALAAPAPDASARATPSALRLVLQTGTHAVDAAAISQAVERELGIPVQLGAGAAADTLSFDWVSSPGHVVASFVDAQGRRTARTIARPEPAATPEVLALLAGNLVRNEARALLAQLAGEGAAKQGEGDPGGDPEGAVDAASEGSVADESAVGGASPAAEEKDSKTDGRSDAEGEGSEAAEGSPPALRPGALHLSLFHPIALDSHSESLSVSVELGLFYSYIGETRVLSFNPLVSRHEHGATGLHLGGLVAWAGGEVQGLQLGGLTTGAGALEGLSLAGVLGYVGGRAEGVQVAGAVGIVKGPVSGFQLAGAASYAGDVEGVQLAGAFSYASFVTGAQLSGGLNVARARVDGLQLSSVNVAGSVSGGQLAAVNVTEQIDGAQIGAVNVARRVSGVQLGAVNVAEEVDGLAIGVVSLAKNGRQQPMAWVSAGQRSHLGVSLEVGPIYSVPYVGADLWGDEQRFEWGYHLGLKARLGPAWGAIDAGYGSEQERLDTAITPIERARALLGVEVVPRTLTLFAGAGTRTTELKDLTVESHFGIQVF
;
A
#
# COMPACT_ATOMS: atom_id res chain seq x y z
N MET A 1 10.60 -7.72 -16.45
CA MET A 1 11.80 -7.98 -15.62
C MET A 1 11.60 -7.29 -14.27
N SER A 2 11.96 -8.01 -13.21
CA SER A 2 11.65 -7.82 -11.79
C SER A 2 11.79 -6.39 -11.20
N TRP A 3 10.85 -6.02 -10.31
CA TRP A 3 10.85 -4.87 -9.38
C TRP A 3 12.12 -4.72 -8.51
N SER A 4 13.06 -5.67 -8.56
CA SER A 4 14.30 -5.69 -7.77
C SER A 4 15.34 -4.63 -8.15
N ARG A 5 15.08 -3.78 -9.16
CA ARG A 5 16.01 -2.73 -9.62
C ARG A 5 15.48 -1.30 -9.42
N PHE A 6 14.52 -1.09 -8.52
CA PHE A 6 14.21 0.25 -8.04
C PHE A 6 15.42 0.81 -7.26
N PRO A 7 15.80 2.09 -7.42
CA PRO A 7 16.89 2.66 -6.64
C PRO A 7 16.52 2.57 -5.15
N ARG A 8 17.33 1.80 -4.40
CA ARG A 8 17.20 1.57 -2.94
C ARG A 8 17.06 2.87 -2.12
N ALA A 9 17.40 4.02 -2.71
CA ALA A 9 17.18 5.35 -2.15
C ALA A 9 15.70 5.71 -1.91
N ALA A 10 14.75 5.24 -2.74
CA ALA A 10 13.33 5.54 -2.58
C ALA A 10 12.69 4.79 -1.40
N LEU A 11 13.14 3.56 -1.11
CA LEU A 11 12.67 2.76 0.03
C LEU A 11 13.28 3.19 1.37
N LEU A 12 14.46 3.82 1.36
CA LEU A 12 15.11 4.35 2.56
C LEU A 12 14.50 5.67 3.06
N ALA A 13 13.75 6.40 2.23
CA ALA A 13 13.10 7.65 2.61
C ALA A 13 11.73 7.49 3.29
N LEU A 14 11.05 6.35 3.08
CA LEU A 14 9.72 6.09 3.65
C LEU A 14 9.68 6.07 5.20
N PRO A 15 10.61 5.40 5.91
CA PRO A 15 10.54 5.38 7.38
C PRO A 15 10.98 6.70 8.04
N LEU A 16 11.74 7.56 7.34
CA LEU A 16 12.16 8.87 7.86
C LEU A 16 11.10 9.97 7.72
N LEU A 17 10.18 9.83 6.74
CA LEU A 17 9.11 10.81 6.50
C LEU A 17 7.83 10.49 7.26
N CYS A 18 7.58 9.22 7.63
CA CYS A 18 6.47 8.86 8.52
C CYS A 18 6.64 9.39 9.96
N SER A 19 7.86 9.74 10.38
CA SER A 19 8.13 10.35 11.70
C SER A 19 7.88 11.87 11.77
N ALA A 20 7.66 12.55 10.64
CA ALA A 20 7.51 14.01 10.60
C ALA A 20 6.03 14.50 10.54
N GLY A 21 5.06 13.59 10.52
CA GLY A 21 3.64 13.90 10.28
C GLY A 21 2.72 14.01 11.51
N VAL A 22 3.21 13.89 12.75
CA VAL A 22 2.37 13.92 13.97
C VAL A 22 2.93 14.88 15.02
N ALA A 23 3.11 16.15 14.66
CA ALA A 23 3.48 17.16 15.65
C ALA A 23 2.90 18.54 15.32
N LEU A 24 1.58 18.70 15.47
CA LEU A 24 1.01 20.00 15.77
C LEU A 24 -0.22 19.85 16.67
N ALA A 25 -0.20 20.62 17.77
CA ALA A 25 -1.25 20.93 18.74
C ALA A 25 -1.47 19.98 19.95
N ALA A 26 -0.73 20.23 21.04
CA ALA A 26 -1.27 20.45 22.40
C ALA A 26 -0.13 20.83 23.39
N PRO A 27 -0.35 21.72 24.37
CA PRO A 27 0.66 22.05 25.37
C PRO A 27 0.88 20.88 26.34
N ALA A 28 2.14 20.67 26.72
CA ALA A 28 2.58 19.57 27.56
C ALA A 28 2.01 19.66 29.00
N PRO A 29 1.45 18.56 29.56
CA PRO A 29 1.32 18.42 31.00
C PRO A 29 2.63 17.88 31.61
N ASP A 30 2.82 18.22 32.88
CA ASP A 30 4.05 18.09 33.64
C ASP A 30 4.72 16.71 33.61
N ALA A 31 6.05 16.76 33.60
CA ALA A 31 6.94 15.62 33.74
C ALA A 31 6.80 14.99 35.12
N SER A 32 6.17 13.82 35.18
CA SER A 32 6.29 12.88 36.30
C SER A 32 6.50 11.46 35.75
N ALA A 33 7.66 10.90 36.09
CA ALA A 33 8.06 9.49 36.01
C ALA A 33 7.77 8.72 34.69
N ARG A 34 8.70 8.79 33.72
CA ARG A 34 8.80 7.76 32.67
C ARG A 34 9.27 6.45 33.31
N ALA A 35 8.36 5.48 33.43
CA ALA A 35 8.71 4.09 33.69
C ALA A 35 9.64 3.60 32.57
N THR A 36 10.77 2.99 32.95
CA THR A 36 11.70 2.33 32.04
C THR A 36 10.96 1.18 31.35
N PRO A 37 11.03 0.99 30.03
CA PRO A 37 10.38 -0.15 29.38
C PRO A 37 10.97 -1.44 29.94
N SER A 38 10.12 -2.33 30.45
CA SER A 38 10.51 -3.65 30.94
C SER A 38 11.06 -4.47 29.77
N ALA A 39 12.30 -4.94 29.88
CA ALA A 39 12.89 -5.83 28.89
C ALA A 39 12.16 -7.19 28.89
N LEU A 40 11.86 -7.72 27.71
CA LEU A 40 11.26 -9.04 27.54
C LEU A 40 12.28 -10.12 27.92
N ARG A 41 11.89 -11.08 28.77
CA ARG A 41 12.78 -12.19 29.13
C ARG A 41 12.67 -13.32 28.12
N LEU A 42 13.81 -13.78 27.60
CA LEU A 42 13.92 -14.92 26.69
C LEU A 42 14.59 -16.11 27.40
N VAL A 43 13.91 -17.25 27.42
CA VAL A 43 14.40 -18.51 28.01
C VAL A 43 14.58 -19.55 26.91
N LEU A 44 15.77 -20.12 26.78
CA LEU A 44 16.08 -21.16 25.80
C LEU A 44 16.36 -22.49 26.52
N GLN A 45 15.56 -23.50 26.27
CA GLN A 45 15.74 -24.87 26.80
C GLN A 45 16.18 -25.79 25.66
N THR A 46 17.49 -25.87 25.46
CA THR A 46 18.06 -26.51 24.26
C THR A 46 18.49 -27.97 24.49
N GLY A 47 18.59 -28.44 25.74
CA GLY A 47 19.04 -29.80 26.05
C GLY A 47 20.48 -30.05 25.56
N THR A 48 20.68 -31.06 24.72
CA THR A 48 21.96 -31.38 24.07
C THR A 48 22.15 -30.70 22.71
N HIS A 49 21.19 -29.86 22.28
CA HIS A 49 21.26 -29.19 20.99
C HIS A 49 22.11 -27.91 21.07
N ALA A 50 23.07 -27.79 20.15
CA ALA A 50 23.86 -26.57 19.98
C ALA A 50 23.01 -25.52 19.26
N VAL A 51 22.74 -24.40 19.93
CA VAL A 51 21.97 -23.29 19.38
C VAL A 51 22.68 -21.98 19.73
N ASP A 52 22.74 -21.05 18.78
CA ASP A 52 23.31 -19.72 19.02
C ASP A 52 22.29 -18.82 19.74
N ALA A 53 22.39 -18.81 21.07
CA ALA A 53 21.50 -18.03 21.93
C ALA A 53 21.59 -16.51 21.67
N ALA A 54 22.77 -16.00 21.27
CA ALA A 54 22.96 -14.59 21.00
C ALA A 54 22.29 -14.19 19.67
N ALA A 55 22.45 -15.00 18.62
CA ALA A 55 21.78 -14.78 17.35
C ALA A 55 20.25 -14.83 17.48
N ILE A 56 19.70 -15.76 18.27
CA ILE A 56 18.26 -15.84 18.52
C ILE A 56 17.78 -14.60 19.28
N SER A 57 18.46 -14.21 20.37
CA SER A 57 18.07 -13.02 21.15
C SER A 57 18.06 -11.77 20.28
N GLN A 58 19.09 -11.57 19.46
CA GLN A 58 19.19 -10.41 18.57
C GLN A 58 18.13 -10.42 17.47
N ALA A 59 17.79 -11.60 16.92
CA ALA A 59 16.74 -11.73 15.92
C ALA A 59 15.35 -11.44 16.51
N VAL A 60 15.06 -11.94 17.72
CA VAL A 60 13.80 -11.68 18.44
C VAL A 60 13.67 -10.21 18.82
N GLU A 61 14.74 -9.58 19.31
CA GLU A 61 14.75 -8.13 19.61
C GLU A 61 14.49 -7.28 18.37
N ARG A 62 15.12 -7.63 17.24
CA ARG A 62 14.88 -6.96 15.95
C ARG A 62 13.44 -7.12 15.47
N GLU A 63 12.87 -8.30 15.65
CA GLU A 63 11.49 -8.57 15.23
C GLU A 63 10.48 -7.81 16.11
N LEU A 64 10.66 -7.81 17.43
CA LEU A 64 9.70 -7.24 18.37
C LEU A 64 9.85 -5.73 18.56
N GLY A 65 11.06 -5.18 18.39
CA GLY A 65 11.35 -3.77 18.62
C GLY A 65 11.42 -3.37 20.10
N ILE A 66 11.55 -4.35 21.00
CA ILE A 66 11.73 -4.15 22.45
C ILE A 66 12.99 -4.87 22.93
N PRO A 67 13.70 -4.36 23.95
CA PRO A 67 14.90 -5.01 24.48
C PRO A 67 14.60 -6.43 24.96
N VAL A 68 15.44 -7.40 24.58
CA VAL A 68 15.31 -8.81 24.99
C VAL A 68 16.50 -9.22 25.85
N GLN A 69 16.24 -9.84 26.99
CA GLN A 69 17.27 -10.34 27.90
C GLN A 69 17.18 -11.85 28.05
N LEU A 70 18.29 -12.54 27.79
CA LEU A 70 18.42 -13.96 28.10
C LEU A 70 18.37 -14.18 29.62
N GLY A 71 17.52 -15.09 30.07
CA GLY A 71 17.33 -15.37 31.49
C GLY A 71 16.92 -16.80 31.77
N ALA A 72 16.78 -17.11 33.07
CA ALA A 72 16.29 -18.38 33.57
C ALA A 72 15.01 -18.18 34.39
N GLY A 73 14.13 -19.19 34.37
CA GLY A 73 12.88 -19.22 35.13
C GLY A 73 11.68 -18.59 34.40
N ALA A 74 10.47 -19.08 34.73
CA ALA A 74 9.22 -18.57 34.20
C ALA A 74 8.70 -17.42 35.09
N ALA A 75 8.54 -16.24 34.53
CA ALA A 75 7.88 -15.09 35.15
C ALA A 75 6.86 -14.47 34.17
N ALA A 76 6.13 -13.45 34.61
CA ALA A 76 5.39 -12.57 33.70
C ALA A 76 6.33 -11.98 32.64
N ASP A 77 5.82 -11.77 31.42
CA ASP A 77 6.56 -11.28 30.25
C ASP A 77 7.76 -12.16 29.86
N THR A 78 7.55 -13.48 29.90
CA THR A 78 8.58 -14.47 29.51
C THR A 78 8.21 -15.17 28.22
N LEU A 79 9.09 -15.07 27.22
CA LEU A 79 9.10 -15.88 26.02
C LEU A 79 10.07 -17.06 26.20
N SER A 80 9.63 -18.25 25.84
CA SER A 80 10.41 -19.49 25.99
C SER A 80 10.40 -20.31 24.72
N PHE A 81 11.54 -20.92 24.40
CA PHE A 81 11.66 -21.92 23.35
C PHE A 81 12.25 -23.20 23.94
N ASP A 82 11.53 -24.30 23.76
CA ASP A 82 11.86 -25.60 24.35
C ASP A 82 12.01 -26.67 23.26
N TRP A 83 13.21 -27.24 23.20
CA TRP A 83 13.60 -28.34 22.31
C TRP A 83 13.60 -29.70 23.04
N VAL A 84 13.41 -29.70 24.36
CA VAL A 84 13.52 -30.89 25.22
C VAL A 84 12.19 -31.63 25.31
N SER A 85 11.08 -30.91 25.37
CA SER A 85 9.75 -31.51 25.58
C SER A 85 9.17 -32.30 24.40
N SER A 86 9.68 -32.11 23.17
CA SER A 86 9.16 -32.81 21.99
C SER A 86 10.25 -33.14 20.97
N PRO A 87 10.59 -34.44 20.76
CA PRO A 87 11.58 -34.86 19.77
C PRO A 87 11.20 -34.41 18.36
N GLY A 88 12.09 -33.68 17.68
CA GLY A 88 11.86 -33.20 16.30
C GLY A 88 11.07 -31.88 16.19
N HIS A 89 10.60 -31.34 17.30
CA HIS A 89 9.83 -30.09 17.33
C HIS A 89 10.46 -29.05 18.27
N VAL A 90 10.00 -27.81 18.15
CA VAL A 90 10.28 -26.72 19.09
C VAL A 90 8.96 -26.18 19.59
N VAL A 91 8.82 -26.13 20.91
CA VAL A 91 7.65 -25.53 21.58
C VAL A 91 8.03 -24.10 21.96
N ALA A 92 7.39 -23.13 21.33
CA ALA A 92 7.51 -21.73 21.67
C ALA A 92 6.33 -21.34 22.58
N SER A 93 6.59 -20.75 23.74
CA SER A 93 5.51 -20.27 24.61
C SER A 93 5.79 -18.90 25.22
N PHE A 94 4.76 -18.05 25.26
CA PHE A 94 4.79 -16.72 25.85
C PHE A 94 3.80 -16.63 27.00
N VAL A 95 4.25 -16.08 28.13
CA VAL A 95 3.42 -15.77 29.30
C VAL A 95 3.35 -14.25 29.43
N ASP A 96 2.15 -13.68 29.33
CA ASP A 96 1.95 -12.23 29.44
C ASP A 96 1.97 -11.72 30.88
N ALA A 97 1.87 -10.41 31.05
CA ALA A 97 1.82 -9.73 32.35
C ALA A 97 0.67 -10.21 33.26
N GLN A 98 -0.38 -10.82 32.71
CA GLN A 98 -1.53 -11.36 33.43
C GLN A 98 -1.40 -12.87 33.69
N GLY A 99 -0.27 -13.49 33.33
CA GLY A 99 -0.01 -14.92 33.53
C GLY A 99 -0.66 -15.83 32.49
N ARG A 100 -1.23 -15.29 31.41
CA ARG A 100 -1.85 -16.11 30.35
C ARG A 100 -0.77 -16.67 29.44
N ARG A 101 -0.81 -17.99 29.23
CA ARG A 101 0.18 -18.70 28.41
C ARG A 101 -0.37 -19.00 27.01
N THR A 102 0.36 -18.57 25.98
CA THR A 102 0.11 -18.98 24.59
C THR A 102 1.29 -19.80 24.10
N ALA A 103 1.04 -20.97 23.52
CA ALA A 103 2.07 -21.83 22.97
C ALA A 103 1.82 -22.19 21.50
N ARG A 104 2.91 -22.43 20.76
CA ARG A 104 2.93 -22.94 19.38
C ARG A 104 4.03 -23.97 19.25
N THR A 105 3.75 -25.02 18.50
CA THR A 105 4.72 -26.07 18.20
C THR A 105 5.03 -26.03 16.72
N ILE A 106 6.32 -25.95 16.37
CA ILE A 106 6.78 -26.02 14.99
C ILE A 106 7.72 -27.22 14.81
N ALA A 107 7.83 -27.72 13.58
CA ALA A 107 8.94 -28.60 13.22
C ALA A 107 10.27 -27.89 13.45
N ARG A 108 11.30 -28.64 13.83
CA ARG A 108 12.61 -28.07 14.11
C ARG A 108 13.18 -27.38 12.85
N PRO A 109 13.47 -26.07 12.90
CA PRO A 109 14.06 -25.38 11.76
C PRO A 109 15.51 -25.85 11.52
N GLU A 110 15.99 -25.69 10.28
CA GLU A 110 17.39 -25.91 9.96
C GLU A 110 18.29 -24.93 10.76
N PRO A 111 19.52 -25.32 11.13
CA PRO A 111 20.40 -24.49 11.95
C PRO A 111 20.61 -23.07 11.41
N ALA A 112 20.71 -22.91 10.08
CA ALA A 112 20.91 -21.61 9.45
C ALA A 112 19.68 -20.69 9.53
N ALA A 113 18.47 -21.24 9.50
CA ALA A 113 17.21 -20.50 9.53
C ALA A 113 16.64 -20.34 10.96
N THR A 114 17.25 -21.00 11.96
CA THR A 114 16.73 -21.07 13.33
C THR A 114 16.49 -19.69 13.96
N PRO A 115 17.42 -18.72 13.92
CA PRO A 115 17.18 -17.40 14.52
C PRO A 115 16.00 -16.65 13.90
N GLU A 116 15.84 -16.73 12.58
CA GLU A 116 14.80 -16.00 11.84
C GLU A 116 13.41 -16.63 12.03
N VAL A 117 13.32 -17.96 11.97
CA VAL A 117 12.06 -18.68 12.19
C VAL A 117 11.55 -18.47 13.62
N LEU A 118 12.44 -18.50 14.61
CA LEU A 118 12.05 -18.26 16.01
C LEU A 118 11.70 -16.80 16.27
N ALA A 119 12.36 -15.86 15.61
CA ALA A 119 11.99 -14.45 15.69
C ALA A 119 10.57 -14.21 15.15
N LEU A 120 10.24 -14.72 13.97
CA LEU A 120 8.88 -14.62 13.42
C LEU A 120 7.83 -15.28 14.32
N LEU A 121 8.18 -16.42 14.92
CA LEU A 121 7.31 -17.11 15.88
C LEU A 121 7.14 -16.30 17.17
N ALA A 122 8.19 -15.63 17.64
CA ALA A 122 8.12 -14.68 18.75
C ALA A 122 7.20 -13.49 18.43
N GLY A 123 7.35 -12.91 17.24
CA GLY A 123 6.47 -11.86 16.71
C GLY A 123 5.02 -12.30 16.74
N ASN A 124 4.73 -13.51 16.27
CA ASN A 124 3.37 -14.07 16.31
C ASN A 124 2.86 -14.28 17.74
N LEU A 125 3.69 -14.78 18.67
CA LEU A 125 3.26 -15.07 20.04
C LEU A 125 3.06 -13.81 20.89
N VAL A 126 3.97 -12.85 20.78
CA VAL A 126 3.99 -11.62 21.60
C VAL A 126 3.02 -10.56 21.06
N ARG A 127 2.89 -10.40 19.74
CA ARG A 127 1.99 -9.40 19.12
C ARG A 127 0.54 -9.86 18.93
N ASN A 128 0.17 -11.05 19.43
CA ASN A 128 -1.18 -11.58 19.33
C ASN A 128 -2.19 -10.86 20.27
N GLU A 129 -2.18 -9.53 20.29
CA GLU A 129 -3.17 -8.66 20.94
C GLU A 129 -4.55 -8.76 20.28
N ALA A 130 -4.62 -9.21 19.02
CA ALA A 130 -5.88 -9.41 18.30
C ALA A 130 -6.79 -10.48 18.94
N ARG A 131 -6.22 -11.45 19.68
CA ARG A 131 -7.00 -12.50 20.36
C ARG A 131 -7.48 -12.07 21.75
N ALA A 132 -6.78 -11.13 22.40
CA ALA A 132 -7.20 -10.52 23.66
C ALA A 132 -8.43 -9.61 23.46
N LEU A 133 -8.48 -8.89 22.34
CA LEU A 133 -9.67 -8.16 21.89
C LEU A 133 -10.86 -9.10 21.61
N LEU A 134 -10.63 -10.24 20.94
CA LEU A 134 -11.66 -11.27 20.74
C LEU A 134 -12.12 -11.91 22.05
N ALA A 135 -11.25 -12.10 23.04
CA ALA A 135 -11.61 -12.63 24.36
C ALA A 135 -12.30 -11.60 25.26
N GLN A 136 -11.99 -10.31 25.14
CA GLN A 136 -12.75 -9.22 25.78
C GLN A 136 -14.14 -9.08 25.15
N LEU A 137 -14.23 -9.18 23.81
CA LEU A 137 -15.51 -9.18 23.10
C LEU A 137 -16.35 -10.44 23.37
N ALA A 138 -15.70 -11.58 23.64
CA ALA A 138 -16.38 -12.81 24.07
C ALA A 138 -16.69 -12.84 25.59
N GLY A 139 -16.08 -11.96 26.38
CA GLY A 139 -16.10 -11.96 27.84
C GLY A 139 -17.25 -11.19 28.50
N GLU A 140 -18.03 -10.41 27.76
CA GLU A 140 -19.23 -9.71 28.28
C GLU A 140 -20.51 -10.57 28.25
N GLY A 141 -20.37 -11.89 28.06
CA GLY A 141 -21.52 -12.78 27.88
C GLY A 141 -21.42 -14.13 28.60
N ALA A 142 -20.78 -14.25 29.77
CA ALA A 142 -20.92 -15.48 30.57
C ALA A 142 -20.57 -15.29 32.05
N ALA A 143 -21.53 -14.81 32.82
CA ALA A 143 -21.62 -15.12 34.25
C ALA A 143 -22.75 -16.14 34.45
N LYS A 144 -22.40 -17.41 34.66
CA LYS A 144 -22.89 -18.26 35.78
C LYS A 144 -22.54 -19.75 35.63
N GLN A 145 -21.99 -20.26 36.73
CA GLN A 145 -22.07 -21.63 37.29
C GLN A 145 -21.06 -22.72 36.85
N GLY A 146 -20.17 -23.06 37.80
CA GLY A 146 -20.25 -24.36 38.48
C GLY A 146 -19.05 -25.30 38.35
N GLU A 147 -18.26 -25.38 39.42
CA GLU A 147 -17.19 -26.36 39.69
C GLU A 147 -17.64 -27.84 39.64
N GLY A 148 -16.71 -28.73 39.26
CA GLY A 148 -16.77 -30.17 39.53
C GLY A 148 -15.79 -31.02 38.69
N ASP A 149 -14.62 -31.32 39.26
CA ASP A 149 -13.59 -32.29 38.81
C ASP A 149 -13.89 -33.71 39.40
N PRO A 150 -13.10 -34.79 39.14
CA PRO A 150 -12.97 -35.63 37.93
C PRO A 150 -13.40 -37.11 38.14
N GLY A 151 -13.45 -37.89 37.05
CA GLY A 151 -13.10 -39.32 37.11
C GLY A 151 -13.88 -40.25 36.19
N GLY A 152 -13.18 -40.90 35.24
CA GLY A 152 -13.58 -42.17 34.64
C GLY A 152 -13.56 -42.23 33.11
N ASP A 153 -12.52 -42.86 32.56
CA ASP A 153 -12.49 -43.57 31.26
C ASP A 153 -12.37 -45.08 31.57
N PRO A 154 -12.53 -46.03 30.61
CA PRO A 154 -13.10 -45.97 29.25
C PRO A 154 -14.00 -47.21 28.90
N GLU A 155 -14.56 -47.30 27.67
CA GLU A 155 -14.54 -48.51 26.78
C GLU A 155 -15.44 -48.45 25.52
N GLY A 156 -14.94 -49.03 24.41
CA GLY A 156 -15.69 -49.58 23.23
C GLY A 156 -15.47 -48.84 21.89
N ALA A 157 -14.47 -49.19 21.04
CA ALA A 157 -14.46 -50.21 19.96
C ALA A 157 -15.50 -49.96 18.84
N VAL A 158 -15.25 -50.03 17.52
CA VAL A 158 -14.44 -50.97 16.70
C VAL A 158 -14.29 -50.45 15.24
N ASP A 159 -13.11 -50.70 14.62
CA ASP A 159 -12.79 -51.22 13.25
C ASP A 159 -13.48 -50.71 11.96
N ALA A 160 -12.86 -50.70 10.76
CA ALA A 160 -11.51 -51.02 10.25
C ALA A 160 -11.40 -50.67 8.74
N ALA A 161 -10.15 -50.52 8.26
CA ALA A 161 -9.56 -50.99 6.98
C ALA A 161 -10.14 -50.51 5.62
N SER A 162 -9.40 -50.31 4.52
CA SER A 162 -7.97 -50.48 4.17
C SER A 162 -7.74 -49.95 2.74
N GLU A 163 -6.53 -49.43 2.48
CA GLU A 163 -5.59 -49.69 1.35
C GLU A 163 -6.14 -50.01 -0.07
N GLY A 164 -5.60 -49.56 -1.21
CA GLY A 164 -4.32 -48.91 -1.54
C GLY A 164 -3.82 -49.38 -2.92
N SER A 165 -3.08 -48.50 -3.62
CA SER A 165 -2.04 -48.81 -4.64
C SER A 165 -2.48 -49.18 -6.08
N VAL A 166 -1.71 -49.02 -7.18
CA VAL A 166 -0.46 -48.33 -7.59
C VAL A 166 -0.24 -48.64 -9.10
N ALA A 167 0.38 -47.69 -9.84
CA ALA A 167 1.17 -47.81 -11.10
C ALA A 167 0.46 -48.36 -12.38
N ASP A 168 0.87 -48.10 -13.62
CA ASP A 168 2.18 -47.71 -14.16
C ASP A 168 2.07 -47.13 -15.60
N GLU A 169 3.21 -46.59 -16.02
CA GLU A 169 3.69 -45.84 -17.19
C GLU A 169 3.36 -46.22 -18.65
N SER A 170 3.70 -45.22 -19.49
CA SER A 170 4.35 -45.31 -20.83
C SER A 170 3.40 -45.26 -22.05
N ALA A 171 3.71 -44.64 -23.19
CA ALA A 171 4.78 -43.75 -23.65
C ALA A 171 4.49 -43.41 -25.13
N VAL A 172 4.88 -42.20 -25.58
CA VAL A 172 5.34 -41.84 -26.96
C VAL A 172 4.27 -41.90 -28.09
N GLY A 173 4.10 -40.95 -29.00
CA GLY A 173 4.81 -39.73 -29.39
C GLY A 173 4.44 -39.41 -30.86
N GLY A 174 4.65 -38.16 -31.30
CA GLY A 174 4.89 -37.86 -32.72
C GLY A 174 3.86 -37.01 -33.49
N ALA A 175 4.17 -35.71 -33.58
CA ALA A 175 4.17 -34.86 -34.78
C ALA A 175 2.87 -34.58 -35.60
N SER A 176 2.41 -33.32 -35.48
CA SER A 176 2.11 -32.26 -36.50
C SER A 176 2.14 -32.59 -38.02
N PRO A 177 1.53 -31.80 -38.96
CA PRO A 177 1.10 -30.39 -38.82
C PRO A 177 -0.18 -29.89 -39.59
N ALA A 178 -0.57 -28.65 -39.26
CA ALA A 178 -1.09 -27.53 -40.07
C ALA A 178 -2.05 -27.68 -41.28
N ALA A 179 -3.16 -26.92 -41.24
CA ALA A 179 -3.71 -25.97 -42.25
C ALA A 179 -5.20 -25.70 -41.92
N GLU A 180 -5.61 -24.54 -41.39
CA GLU A 180 -6.12 -23.36 -42.12
C GLU A 180 -6.90 -23.70 -43.42
N GLU A 181 -8.23 -23.51 -43.44
CA GLU A 181 -8.91 -22.38 -44.10
C GLU A 181 -10.45 -22.46 -43.97
N LYS A 182 -11.07 -21.30 -44.20
CA LYS A 182 -12.39 -20.76 -43.88
C LYS A 182 -13.57 -21.20 -44.76
N ASP A 183 -14.75 -20.99 -44.15
CA ASP A 183 -16.01 -20.44 -44.68
C ASP A 183 -16.67 -21.05 -45.95
N SER A 184 -17.88 -21.61 -45.79
CA SER A 184 -19.13 -20.87 -46.06
C SER A 184 -20.39 -21.77 -46.19
N LYS A 185 -21.46 -21.24 -45.59
CA LYS A 185 -22.90 -21.59 -45.60
C LYS A 185 -23.48 -22.17 -46.91
N THR A 186 -24.36 -23.19 -46.83
CA THR A 186 -25.84 -23.07 -46.85
C THR A 186 -26.58 -24.43 -46.95
N ASP A 187 -27.48 -24.63 -45.99
CA ASP A 187 -28.84 -25.22 -46.00
C ASP A 187 -29.22 -26.54 -46.72
N GLY A 188 -29.70 -27.51 -45.91
CA GLY A 188 -31.04 -28.09 -46.07
C GLY A 188 -31.22 -29.62 -45.99
N ARG A 189 -31.65 -30.14 -44.81
CA ARG A 189 -32.46 -31.37 -44.52
C ARG A 189 -32.04 -32.72 -45.14
N SER A 190 -32.08 -33.88 -44.49
CA SER A 190 -32.30 -34.40 -43.13
C SER A 190 -32.15 -35.91 -43.28
N ASP A 191 -31.48 -36.63 -42.38
CA ASP A 191 -31.83 -37.98 -41.91
C ASP A 191 -30.85 -38.41 -40.81
N ALA A 192 -31.39 -39.10 -39.81
CA ALA A 192 -30.79 -39.43 -38.53
C ALA A 192 -29.86 -40.66 -38.59
N GLU A 193 -28.84 -40.71 -37.73
CA GLU A 193 -28.58 -41.76 -36.73
C GLU A 193 -27.12 -41.73 -36.20
N GLY A 194 -26.96 -41.82 -34.88
CA GLY A 194 -25.91 -42.63 -34.26
C GLY A 194 -24.66 -41.95 -33.68
N GLU A 195 -24.68 -41.80 -32.36
CA GLU A 195 -23.58 -42.05 -31.40
C GLU A 195 -22.60 -40.92 -31.00
N GLY A 196 -22.53 -40.67 -29.67
CA GLY A 196 -21.25 -40.41 -29.00
C GLY A 196 -21.04 -39.09 -28.23
N SER A 197 -22.05 -38.52 -27.57
CA SER A 197 -21.85 -37.37 -26.65
C SER A 197 -21.29 -37.82 -25.30
N GLU A 198 -19.99 -37.60 -25.05
CA GLU A 198 -19.40 -37.68 -23.71
C GLU A 198 -19.61 -36.36 -22.93
N ALA A 199 -20.47 -36.46 -21.93
CA ALA A 199 -20.55 -35.73 -20.66
C ALA A 199 -20.39 -34.19 -20.66
N ALA A 200 -21.54 -33.51 -20.80
CA ALA A 200 -21.76 -32.20 -20.22
C ALA A 200 -21.59 -32.25 -18.69
N GLU A 201 -20.72 -31.39 -18.14
CA GLU A 201 -20.83 -30.99 -16.74
C GLU A 201 -22.25 -30.47 -16.49
N GLY A 202 -22.94 -31.14 -15.57
CA GLY A 202 -24.37 -30.93 -15.36
C GLY A 202 -24.70 -29.48 -15.05
N SER A 203 -25.62 -28.91 -15.83
CA SER A 203 -26.28 -27.65 -15.50
C SER A 203 -26.74 -27.68 -14.03
N PRO A 204 -26.57 -26.59 -13.25
CA PRO A 204 -27.10 -26.54 -11.90
C PRO A 204 -28.58 -26.92 -11.90
N PRO A 205 -29.05 -27.70 -10.90
CA PRO A 205 -30.43 -28.15 -10.87
C PRO A 205 -31.36 -26.94 -10.95
N ALA A 206 -32.34 -27.00 -11.85
CA ALA A 206 -33.29 -25.91 -12.05
C ALA A 206 -34.00 -25.57 -10.73
N LEU A 207 -33.93 -24.29 -10.33
CA LEU A 207 -34.56 -23.82 -9.11
C LEU A 207 -36.08 -23.88 -9.22
N ARG A 208 -36.74 -24.35 -8.17
CA ARG A 208 -38.20 -24.46 -8.13
C ARG A 208 -38.81 -23.09 -7.84
N PRO A 209 -39.79 -22.63 -8.62
CA PRO A 209 -40.39 -21.31 -8.42
C PRO A 209 -41.27 -21.28 -7.17
N GLY A 210 -41.20 -20.19 -6.41
CA GLY A 210 -42.10 -19.89 -5.30
C GLY A 210 -42.48 -18.40 -5.26
N ALA A 211 -43.62 -18.07 -4.67
CA ALA A 211 -44.05 -16.67 -4.51
C ALA A 211 -43.53 -16.05 -3.22
N LEU A 212 -43.68 -16.76 -2.10
CA LEU A 212 -43.34 -16.32 -0.76
C LEU A 212 -42.65 -17.46 0.00
N HIS A 213 -41.56 -17.15 0.68
CA HIS A 213 -40.91 -18.03 1.65
C HIS A 213 -40.75 -17.31 2.98
N LEU A 214 -41.12 -17.99 4.07
CA LEU A 214 -40.95 -17.53 5.44
C LEU A 214 -39.98 -18.47 6.14
N SER A 215 -38.98 -17.92 6.82
CA SER A 215 -38.00 -18.70 7.58
C SER A 215 -37.80 -18.13 8.98
N LEU A 216 -37.67 -19.02 9.96
CA LEU A 216 -37.27 -18.63 11.31
C LEU A 216 -35.75 -18.76 11.43
N PHE A 217 -35.26 -19.97 11.21
CA PHE A 217 -33.85 -20.36 11.27
C PHE A 217 -33.70 -21.61 10.41
N HIS A 218 -32.99 -21.55 9.27
CA HIS A 218 -32.87 -22.71 8.38
C HIS A 218 -32.33 -23.94 9.14
N PRO A 219 -32.98 -25.12 9.05
CA PRO A 219 -34.04 -25.47 8.08
C PRO A 219 -35.50 -25.25 8.56
N ILE A 220 -35.75 -24.65 9.73
CA ILE A 220 -37.10 -24.28 10.22
C ILE A 220 -37.67 -23.14 9.37
N ALA A 221 -38.36 -23.50 8.29
CA ALA A 221 -38.96 -22.62 7.31
C ALA A 221 -40.17 -23.28 6.63
N LEU A 222 -40.90 -22.55 5.77
CA LEU A 222 -42.02 -23.11 4.98
C LEU A 222 -41.58 -24.28 4.09
N ASP A 223 -40.35 -24.21 3.58
CA ASP A 223 -39.67 -25.29 2.87
C ASP A 223 -38.27 -25.44 3.45
N SER A 224 -37.94 -26.66 3.90
CA SER A 224 -36.65 -27.01 4.49
C SER A 224 -35.54 -27.16 3.46
N HIS A 225 -35.87 -27.29 2.17
CA HIS A 225 -34.96 -27.36 1.03
C HIS A 225 -34.95 -26.06 0.22
N SER A 226 -34.99 -24.93 0.93
CA SER A 226 -35.08 -23.60 0.37
C SER A 226 -33.88 -23.22 -0.51
N GLU A 227 -32.74 -23.88 -0.37
CA GLU A 227 -31.56 -23.77 -1.25
C GLU A 227 -31.86 -24.08 -2.73
N SER A 228 -32.92 -24.84 -3.00
CA SER A 228 -33.37 -25.19 -4.34
C SER A 228 -34.52 -24.32 -4.86
N LEU A 229 -34.90 -23.27 -4.11
CA LEU A 229 -36.01 -22.39 -4.46
C LEU A 229 -35.54 -21.09 -5.11
N SER A 230 -36.37 -20.62 -6.04
CA SER A 230 -36.33 -19.26 -6.57
C SER A 230 -37.62 -18.55 -6.21
N VAL A 231 -37.55 -17.60 -5.26
CA VAL A 231 -38.73 -16.96 -4.69
C VAL A 231 -38.83 -15.49 -5.02
N SER A 232 -40.05 -14.97 -5.20
CA SER A 232 -40.22 -13.52 -5.37
C SER A 232 -39.93 -12.78 -4.07
N VAL A 233 -40.47 -13.26 -2.95
CA VAL A 233 -40.33 -12.64 -1.63
C VAL A 233 -39.83 -13.66 -0.60
N GLU A 234 -38.77 -13.32 0.12
CA GLU A 234 -38.26 -14.05 1.29
C GLU A 234 -38.32 -13.16 2.52
N LEU A 235 -38.90 -13.68 3.61
CA LEU A 235 -38.92 -13.02 4.92
C LEU A 235 -38.39 -13.97 5.99
N GLY A 236 -37.21 -13.66 6.52
CA GLY A 236 -36.53 -14.40 7.56
C GLY A 236 -36.51 -13.67 8.91
N LEU A 237 -36.26 -14.40 10.00
CA LEU A 237 -36.11 -13.82 11.35
C LEU A 237 -34.68 -13.88 11.90
N PHE A 238 -34.03 -15.05 11.87
CA PHE A 238 -32.68 -15.23 12.43
C PHE A 238 -31.65 -15.70 11.39
N TYR A 239 -32.00 -16.71 10.60
CA TYR A 239 -31.10 -17.25 9.58
C TYR A 239 -31.91 -17.80 8.42
N SER A 240 -31.74 -17.20 7.24
CA SER A 240 -32.32 -17.70 6.00
C SER A 240 -31.23 -18.23 5.07
N TYR A 241 -31.52 -19.38 4.46
CA TYR A 241 -30.68 -19.99 3.43
C TYR A 241 -31.56 -20.39 2.25
N ILE A 242 -31.49 -19.65 1.14
CA ILE A 242 -32.37 -19.82 -0.02
C ILE A 242 -31.57 -19.90 -1.33
N GLY A 243 -32.16 -20.44 -2.39
CA GLY A 243 -31.50 -20.52 -3.69
C GLY A 243 -31.28 -19.13 -4.29
N GLU A 244 -32.36 -18.44 -4.65
CA GLU A 244 -32.34 -17.06 -5.14
C GLU A 244 -33.61 -16.29 -4.76
N THR A 245 -33.55 -14.95 -4.79
CA THR A 245 -34.73 -14.08 -4.71
C THR A 245 -34.86 -13.13 -5.88
N ARG A 246 -36.09 -12.80 -6.30
CA ARG A 246 -36.34 -11.94 -7.48
C ARG A 246 -36.81 -10.51 -7.20
N VAL A 247 -37.42 -10.26 -6.04
CA VAL A 247 -38.00 -8.94 -5.69
C VAL A 247 -37.48 -8.44 -4.35
N LEU A 248 -37.65 -9.24 -3.28
CA LEU A 248 -37.31 -8.83 -1.93
C LEU A 248 -36.84 -10.03 -1.09
N SER A 249 -35.73 -9.87 -0.40
CA SER A 249 -35.28 -10.69 0.72
C SER A 249 -35.06 -9.78 1.92
N PHE A 250 -35.61 -10.15 3.07
CA PHE A 250 -35.39 -9.44 4.33
C PHE A 250 -35.14 -10.42 5.47
N ASN A 251 -34.01 -10.27 6.15
CA ASN A 251 -33.69 -10.99 7.38
C ASN A 251 -32.96 -10.06 8.36
N PRO A 252 -33.46 -9.83 9.59
CA PRO A 252 -32.82 -8.95 10.57
C PRO A 252 -31.42 -9.36 11.01
N LEU A 253 -31.01 -10.60 10.80
CA LEU A 253 -29.69 -11.10 11.19
C LEU A 253 -28.91 -11.57 9.96
N VAL A 254 -29.18 -12.78 9.47
CA VAL A 254 -28.37 -13.39 8.40
C VAL A 254 -29.25 -13.86 7.27
N SER A 255 -29.08 -13.27 6.09
CA SER A 255 -29.66 -13.73 4.83
C SER A 255 -28.55 -14.28 3.94
N ARG A 256 -28.60 -15.58 3.63
CA ARG A 256 -27.67 -16.25 2.73
C ARG A 256 -28.40 -16.83 1.53
N HIS A 257 -27.97 -16.45 0.33
CA HIS A 257 -28.46 -16.98 -0.93
C HIS A 257 -27.35 -17.81 -1.57
N GLU A 258 -27.68 -19.00 -2.05
CA GLU A 258 -26.71 -19.88 -2.70
C GLU A 258 -26.32 -19.35 -4.08
N HIS A 259 -27.30 -18.78 -4.81
CA HIS A 259 -27.12 -18.15 -6.11
C HIS A 259 -27.25 -16.63 -5.97
N GLY A 260 -28.05 -15.98 -6.82
CA GLY A 260 -28.17 -14.53 -6.90
C GLY A 260 -29.35 -13.94 -6.12
N ALA A 261 -29.39 -12.61 -6.11
CA ALA A 261 -30.52 -11.85 -5.61
C ALA A 261 -30.85 -10.69 -6.57
N THR A 262 -32.10 -10.60 -7.02
CA THR A 262 -32.61 -9.48 -7.81
C THR A 262 -33.57 -8.63 -6.97
N GLY A 263 -33.51 -7.31 -7.13
CA GLY A 263 -34.36 -6.37 -6.40
C GLY A 263 -33.71 -5.89 -5.09
N LEU A 264 -34.33 -6.20 -3.95
CA LEU A 264 -33.87 -5.78 -2.63
C LEU A 264 -33.37 -6.97 -1.81
N HIS A 265 -32.09 -6.97 -1.41
CA HIS A 265 -31.50 -7.98 -0.52
C HIS A 265 -31.07 -7.34 0.80
N LEU A 266 -31.89 -7.49 1.83
CA LEU A 266 -31.74 -6.77 3.10
C LEU A 266 -31.38 -7.74 4.23
N GLY A 267 -30.10 -7.81 4.59
CA GLY A 267 -29.60 -8.54 5.75
C GLY A 267 -29.23 -7.57 6.88
N GLY A 268 -29.82 -7.73 8.06
CA GLY A 268 -29.59 -6.80 9.16
C GLY A 268 -28.16 -6.87 9.73
N LEU A 269 -27.53 -8.04 9.79
CA LEU A 269 -26.08 -8.17 10.07
C LEU A 269 -25.32 -8.61 8.82
N VAL A 270 -25.77 -9.67 8.16
CA VAL A 270 -25.11 -10.28 7.00
C VAL A 270 -26.10 -10.47 5.86
N ALA A 271 -25.75 -9.95 4.68
CA ALA A 271 -26.40 -10.27 3.42
C ALA A 271 -25.38 -10.91 2.49
N TRP A 272 -25.53 -12.20 2.20
CA TRP A 272 -24.59 -12.96 1.37
C TRP A 272 -25.31 -13.60 0.19
N ALA A 273 -24.79 -13.44 -1.02
CA ALA A 273 -25.24 -14.13 -2.23
C ALA A 273 -24.03 -14.78 -2.90
N GLY A 274 -24.09 -16.09 -3.16
CA GLY A 274 -23.02 -16.80 -3.86
C GLY A 274 -22.85 -16.38 -5.33
N GLY A 275 -23.92 -15.88 -5.93
CA GLY A 275 -24.00 -15.42 -7.32
C GLY A 275 -24.14 -13.90 -7.46
N GLU A 276 -24.73 -13.46 -8.57
CA GLU A 276 -24.88 -12.05 -8.89
C GLU A 276 -26.02 -11.39 -8.10
N VAL A 277 -25.76 -10.20 -7.59
CA VAL A 277 -26.75 -9.33 -6.98
C VAL A 277 -27.10 -8.23 -7.97
N GLN A 278 -28.36 -8.17 -8.41
CA GLN A 278 -28.89 -7.17 -9.33
C GLN A 278 -29.90 -6.28 -8.60
N GLY A 279 -29.50 -5.08 -8.18
CA GLY A 279 -30.35 -4.15 -7.43
C GLY A 279 -29.67 -3.56 -6.20
N LEU A 280 -30.37 -3.56 -5.06
CA LEU A 280 -29.85 -3.03 -3.78
C LEU A 280 -29.57 -4.17 -2.80
N GLN A 281 -28.37 -4.19 -2.25
CA GLN A 281 -27.98 -5.08 -1.17
C GLN A 281 -27.52 -4.28 0.05
N LEU A 282 -28.01 -4.65 1.22
CA LEU A 282 -27.67 -4.01 2.49
C LEU A 282 -27.30 -5.07 3.51
N GLY A 283 -26.15 -4.88 4.18
CA GLY A 283 -25.64 -5.69 5.27
C GLY A 283 -25.16 -4.81 6.42
N GLY A 284 -25.73 -4.94 7.62
CA GLY A 284 -25.32 -4.08 8.75
C GLY A 284 -23.87 -4.27 9.20
N LEU A 285 -23.29 -5.44 8.98
CA LEU A 285 -21.85 -5.70 9.14
C LEU A 285 -21.21 -6.08 7.81
N THR A 286 -21.81 -7.03 7.08
CA THR A 286 -21.19 -7.61 5.90
C THR A 286 -22.16 -7.75 4.74
N THR A 287 -21.72 -7.33 3.56
CA THR A 287 -22.30 -7.78 2.29
C THR A 287 -21.33 -8.69 1.56
N GLY A 288 -21.86 -9.73 0.92
CA GLY A 288 -21.12 -10.64 0.07
C GLY A 288 -21.91 -10.92 -1.20
N ALA A 289 -21.23 -10.85 -2.35
CA ALA A 289 -21.81 -11.18 -3.65
C ALA A 289 -20.77 -11.89 -4.53
N GLY A 290 -21.21 -12.79 -5.41
CA GLY A 290 -20.40 -13.32 -6.50
C GLY A 290 -20.10 -12.23 -7.53
N ALA A 291 -21.10 -11.43 -7.91
CA ALA A 291 -20.98 -10.23 -8.74
C ALA A 291 -22.01 -9.19 -8.29
N LEU A 292 -21.81 -7.92 -8.64
CA LEU A 292 -22.72 -6.83 -8.28
C LEU A 292 -23.11 -6.03 -9.53
N GLU A 293 -24.41 -5.82 -9.73
CA GLU A 293 -24.99 -4.85 -10.66
C GLU A 293 -25.99 -3.99 -9.87
N GLY A 294 -25.57 -2.81 -9.43
CA GLY A 294 -26.40 -1.91 -8.63
C GLY A 294 -25.68 -1.31 -7.41
N LEU A 295 -26.31 -1.34 -6.24
CA LEU A 295 -25.83 -0.71 -5.01
C LEU A 295 -25.61 -1.75 -3.90
N SER A 296 -24.40 -1.81 -3.34
CA SER A 296 -24.10 -2.61 -2.15
C SER A 296 -23.66 -1.72 -0.99
N LEU A 297 -24.33 -1.83 0.16
CA LEU A 297 -24.07 -1.08 1.38
C LEU A 297 -23.70 -2.04 2.52
N ALA A 298 -22.44 -2.02 2.95
CA ALA A 298 -21.95 -2.80 4.09
C ALA A 298 -21.52 -1.91 5.25
N GLY A 299 -21.92 -2.23 6.47
CA GLY A 299 -21.48 -1.47 7.65
C GLY A 299 -20.01 -1.63 8.00
N VAL A 300 -19.37 -2.77 7.66
CA VAL A 300 -17.94 -3.01 7.92
C VAL A 300 -17.24 -3.53 6.66
N LEU A 301 -17.66 -4.69 6.16
CA LEU A 301 -16.99 -5.39 5.07
C LEU A 301 -17.93 -5.57 3.87
N GLY A 302 -17.57 -5.01 2.72
CA GLY A 302 -18.22 -5.32 1.44
C GLY A 302 -17.32 -6.22 0.61
N TYR A 303 -17.81 -7.39 0.20
CA TYR A 303 -17.07 -8.35 -0.60
C TYR A 303 -17.80 -8.67 -1.92
N VAL A 304 -17.10 -8.53 -3.05
CA VAL A 304 -17.56 -8.97 -4.36
C VAL A 304 -16.49 -9.86 -5.00
N GLY A 305 -16.85 -11.10 -5.30
CA GLY A 305 -15.94 -12.12 -5.83
C GLY A 305 -15.53 -11.92 -7.30
N GLY A 306 -16.36 -11.21 -8.07
CA GLY A 306 -16.22 -10.96 -9.50
C GLY A 306 -16.28 -9.47 -9.84
N ARG A 307 -17.04 -9.12 -10.88
CA ARG A 307 -17.25 -7.73 -11.33
C ARG A 307 -18.21 -6.97 -10.41
N ALA A 308 -18.02 -5.66 -10.31
CA ALA A 308 -18.96 -4.74 -9.69
C ALA A 308 -19.29 -3.59 -10.63
N GLU A 309 -20.53 -3.52 -11.09
CA GLU A 309 -21.07 -2.45 -11.92
C GLU A 309 -22.06 -1.62 -11.09
N GLY A 310 -21.72 -0.37 -10.81
CA GLY A 310 -22.51 0.51 -9.95
C GLY A 310 -21.73 1.03 -8.74
N VAL A 311 -22.32 0.91 -7.54
CA VAL A 311 -21.83 1.56 -6.32
C VAL A 311 -21.61 0.54 -5.20
N GLN A 312 -20.40 0.48 -4.66
CA GLN A 312 -20.10 -0.25 -3.43
C GLN A 312 -19.69 0.74 -2.33
N VAL A 313 -20.34 0.63 -1.17
CA VAL A 313 -19.98 1.36 0.04
C VAL A 313 -19.73 0.37 1.17
N ALA A 314 -18.56 0.44 1.80
CA ALA A 314 -18.23 -0.34 2.98
C ALA A 314 -17.74 0.59 4.11
N GLY A 315 -18.23 0.40 5.33
CA GLY A 315 -17.85 1.25 6.46
C GLY A 315 -16.38 1.12 6.86
N ALA A 316 -15.70 0.01 6.56
CA ALA A 316 -14.26 -0.15 6.81
C ALA A 316 -13.51 -0.67 5.57
N VAL A 317 -13.87 -1.85 5.07
CA VAL A 317 -13.11 -2.53 4.03
C VAL A 317 -14.01 -2.90 2.86
N GLY A 318 -13.68 -2.42 1.66
CA GLY A 318 -14.34 -2.81 0.41
C GLY A 318 -13.40 -3.65 -0.44
N ILE A 319 -13.84 -4.83 -0.86
CA ILE A 319 -13.08 -5.75 -1.71
C ILE A 319 -13.93 -6.09 -2.93
N VAL A 320 -13.38 -5.82 -4.11
CA VAL A 320 -13.88 -6.32 -5.39
C VAL A 320 -12.71 -7.04 -6.06
N LYS A 321 -12.82 -8.35 -6.26
CA LYS A 321 -11.71 -9.11 -6.86
C LYS A 321 -11.57 -8.87 -8.37
N GLY A 322 -12.67 -8.55 -9.05
CA GLY A 322 -12.70 -8.23 -10.48
C GLY A 322 -12.71 -6.73 -10.78
N PRO A 323 -13.17 -6.34 -11.98
CA PRO A 323 -13.27 -4.93 -12.37
C PRO A 323 -14.43 -4.24 -11.65
N VAL A 324 -14.21 -2.98 -11.30
CA VAL A 324 -15.21 -2.03 -10.83
C VAL A 324 -15.52 -1.06 -11.95
N SER A 325 -16.77 -0.95 -12.37
CA SER A 325 -17.26 0.12 -13.24
C SER A 325 -18.26 0.97 -12.45
N GLY A 326 -17.84 2.16 -12.01
CA GLY A 326 -18.63 3.06 -11.18
C GLY A 326 -17.89 3.61 -9.96
N PHE A 327 -18.45 3.43 -8.75
CA PHE A 327 -17.97 4.05 -7.52
C PHE A 327 -17.72 3.02 -6.42
N GLN A 328 -16.52 3.04 -5.84
CA GLN A 328 -16.17 2.23 -4.67
C GLN A 328 -15.73 3.13 -3.53
N LEU A 329 -16.37 3.01 -2.36
CA LEU A 329 -16.01 3.72 -1.15
C LEU A 329 -15.79 2.77 0.02
N ALA A 330 -14.68 2.95 0.73
CA ALA A 330 -14.40 2.24 1.96
C ALA A 330 -13.92 3.20 3.07
N GLY A 331 -14.39 3.02 4.30
CA GLY A 331 -13.95 3.90 5.40
C GLY A 331 -12.46 3.82 5.74
N ALA A 332 -11.80 2.68 5.48
CA ALA A 332 -10.37 2.48 5.73
C ALA A 332 -9.63 1.99 4.49
N ALA A 333 -10.01 0.86 3.91
CA ALA A 333 -9.27 0.21 2.84
C ALA A 333 -10.16 -0.24 1.68
N SER A 334 -9.77 0.09 0.45
CA SER A 334 -10.43 -0.40 -0.76
C SER A 334 -9.46 -1.25 -1.60
N TYR A 335 -9.98 -2.36 -2.11
CA TYR A 335 -9.28 -3.24 -3.04
C TYR A 335 -10.18 -3.48 -4.26
N ALA A 336 -9.61 -3.30 -5.44
CA ALA A 336 -10.23 -3.63 -6.72
C ALA A 336 -9.25 -4.40 -7.60
N GLY A 337 -9.75 -5.25 -8.50
CA GLY A 337 -8.96 -5.77 -9.61
C GLY A 337 -8.55 -4.63 -10.52
N ASP A 338 -9.55 -4.03 -11.17
CA ASP A 338 -9.45 -2.83 -12.02
C ASP A 338 -10.53 -1.82 -11.61
N VAL A 339 -10.31 -0.54 -11.90
CA VAL A 339 -11.27 0.52 -11.61
C VAL A 339 -11.49 1.37 -12.86
N GLU A 340 -12.73 1.44 -13.33
CA GLU A 340 -13.23 2.42 -14.26
C GLU A 340 -14.24 3.31 -13.53
N GLY A 341 -13.84 4.52 -13.16
CA GLY A 341 -14.63 5.44 -12.35
C GLY A 341 -13.86 5.98 -11.15
N VAL A 342 -14.42 5.86 -9.94
CA VAL A 342 -13.86 6.46 -8.72
C VAL A 342 -13.69 5.42 -7.62
N GLN A 343 -12.49 5.35 -7.05
CA GLN A 343 -12.18 4.56 -5.87
C GLN A 343 -11.74 5.49 -4.73
N LEU A 344 -12.44 5.44 -3.60
CA LEU A 344 -12.18 6.26 -2.41
C LEU A 344 -11.97 5.37 -1.18
N ALA A 345 -10.90 5.61 -0.43
CA ALA A 345 -10.71 4.99 0.88
C ALA A 345 -10.20 5.97 1.94
N GLY A 346 -10.48 5.73 3.21
CA GLY A 346 -9.95 6.59 4.27
C GLY A 346 -8.42 6.54 4.40
N ALA A 347 -7.80 5.37 4.24
CA ALA A 347 -6.37 5.18 4.46
C ALA A 347 -5.65 4.56 3.26
N PHE A 348 -6.21 3.53 2.64
CA PHE A 348 -5.50 2.73 1.62
C PHE A 348 -6.39 2.34 0.45
N SER A 349 -5.92 2.55 -0.78
CA SER A 349 -6.60 2.09 -1.98
C SER A 349 -5.64 1.31 -2.87
N TYR A 350 -6.06 0.13 -3.32
CA TYR A 350 -5.33 -0.71 -4.27
C TYR A 350 -6.17 -1.03 -5.50
N ALA A 351 -5.54 -0.93 -6.67
CA ALA A 351 -6.05 -1.42 -7.94
C ALA A 351 -4.91 -1.86 -8.87
N SER A 352 -5.19 -2.68 -9.88
CA SER A 352 -4.21 -3.03 -10.92
C SER A 352 -4.17 -1.94 -12.00
N PHE A 353 -5.33 -1.61 -12.55
CA PHE A 353 -5.54 -0.52 -13.50
C PHE A 353 -6.59 0.46 -12.96
N VAL A 354 -6.38 1.76 -13.16
CA VAL A 354 -7.35 2.81 -12.80
C VAL A 354 -7.58 3.70 -14.01
N THR A 355 -8.81 3.79 -14.48
CA THR A 355 -9.28 4.81 -15.42
C THR A 355 -10.26 5.70 -14.67
N GLY A 356 -9.87 6.95 -14.38
CA GLY A 356 -10.67 7.87 -13.56
C GLY A 356 -9.92 8.41 -12.34
N ALA A 357 -10.43 8.20 -11.12
CA ALA A 357 -9.84 8.77 -9.90
C ALA A 357 -9.63 7.73 -8.79
N GLN A 358 -8.44 7.76 -8.18
CA GLN A 358 -8.12 6.98 -6.98
C GLN A 358 -7.73 7.92 -5.85
N LEU A 359 -8.48 7.87 -4.76
CA LEU A 359 -8.38 8.82 -3.65
C LEU A 359 -8.20 8.05 -2.34
N SER A 360 -7.21 8.44 -1.53
CA SER A 360 -7.13 7.98 -0.15
C SER A 360 -6.45 8.97 0.78
N GLY A 361 -6.62 8.83 2.11
CA GLY A 361 -5.90 9.68 3.06
C GLY A 361 -4.42 9.31 3.20
N GLY A 362 -4.07 8.03 3.04
CA GLY A 362 -2.73 7.51 3.27
C GLY A 362 -1.99 7.15 1.99
N LEU A 363 -2.34 6.01 1.40
CA LEU A 363 -1.58 5.38 0.32
C LEU A 363 -2.52 4.91 -0.80
N ASN A 364 -2.25 5.39 -2.01
CA ASN A 364 -2.80 4.83 -3.25
C ASN A 364 -1.76 3.97 -3.96
N VAL A 365 -2.14 2.77 -4.36
CA VAL A 365 -1.32 1.88 -5.19
C VAL A 365 -2.09 1.49 -6.45
N ALA A 366 -1.50 1.78 -7.61
CA ALA A 366 -1.92 1.28 -8.90
C ALA A 366 -0.80 0.42 -9.50
N ARG A 367 -0.96 -0.90 -9.50
CA ARG A 367 0.13 -1.81 -9.86
C ARG A 367 0.67 -1.59 -11.28
N ALA A 368 -0.21 -1.35 -12.24
CA ALA A 368 0.14 -1.23 -13.65
C ALA A 368 0.01 0.21 -14.14
N ARG A 369 -1.20 0.77 -14.17
CA ARG A 369 -1.44 2.07 -14.79
C ARG A 369 -2.56 2.86 -14.13
N VAL A 370 -2.41 4.19 -14.12
CA VAL A 370 -3.50 5.15 -13.91
C VAL A 370 -3.67 6.02 -15.15
N ASP A 371 -4.86 6.01 -15.73
CA ASP A 371 -5.32 6.96 -16.74
C ASP A 371 -6.32 7.92 -16.04
N GLY A 372 -5.79 9.01 -15.46
CA GLY A 372 -6.58 9.95 -14.67
C GLY A 372 -5.83 10.53 -13.47
N LEU A 373 -6.48 10.59 -12.30
CA LEU A 373 -5.98 11.28 -11.10
C LEU A 373 -5.73 10.31 -9.93
N GLN A 374 -4.55 10.43 -9.29
CA GLN A 374 -4.32 9.90 -7.95
C GLN A 374 -4.14 11.02 -6.93
N LEU A 375 -4.81 10.92 -5.78
CA LEU A 375 -4.65 11.85 -4.66
C LEU A 375 -4.56 11.10 -3.34
N SER A 376 -3.43 11.29 -2.62
CA SER A 376 -3.26 10.78 -1.25
C SER A 376 -2.07 11.42 -0.53
N SER A 377 -1.64 10.90 0.62
CA SER A 377 -0.35 11.28 1.21
C SER A 377 0.83 10.67 0.43
N VAL A 378 0.66 9.45 -0.10
CA VAL A 378 1.65 8.74 -0.91
C VAL A 378 0.98 8.07 -2.10
N ASN A 379 1.31 8.49 -3.32
CA ASN A 379 0.84 7.82 -4.54
C ASN A 379 1.94 6.95 -5.13
N VAL A 380 1.60 5.71 -5.47
CA VAL A 380 2.48 4.78 -6.17
C VAL A 380 1.77 4.21 -7.40
N ALA A 381 2.42 4.28 -8.56
CA ALA A 381 1.90 3.72 -9.80
C ALA A 381 3.00 3.09 -10.67
N GLY A 382 2.65 2.14 -11.54
CA GLY A 382 3.55 1.70 -12.60
C GLY A 382 3.74 2.78 -13.66
N SER A 383 2.65 3.21 -14.28
CA SER A 383 2.61 4.35 -15.20
C SER A 383 1.41 5.24 -14.94
N VAL A 384 1.51 6.53 -15.25
CA VAL A 384 0.41 7.49 -15.11
C VAL A 384 0.24 8.29 -16.40
N SER A 385 -0.98 8.36 -16.92
CA SER A 385 -1.42 9.33 -17.93
C SER A 385 -2.43 10.26 -17.25
N GLY A 386 -1.98 11.43 -16.80
CA GLY A 386 -2.81 12.37 -16.03
C GLY A 386 -2.08 13.03 -14.87
N GLY A 387 -2.60 12.90 -13.64
CA GLY A 387 -2.13 13.66 -12.48
C GLY A 387 -1.87 12.80 -11.25
N GLN A 388 -0.79 13.10 -10.52
CA GLN A 388 -0.59 12.63 -9.15
C GLN A 388 -0.39 13.82 -8.20
N LEU A 389 -1.19 13.87 -7.14
CA LEU A 389 -1.09 14.85 -6.06
C LEU A 389 -0.90 14.13 -4.72
N ALA A 390 0.29 14.26 -4.13
CA ALA A 390 0.60 13.70 -2.82
C ALA A 390 1.80 14.37 -2.18
N ALA A 391 2.07 14.11 -0.90
CA ALA A 391 3.35 14.52 -0.32
C ALA A 391 4.52 13.79 -1.01
N VAL A 392 4.31 12.51 -1.37
CA VAL A 392 5.26 11.69 -2.12
C VAL A 392 4.57 11.04 -3.32
N ASN A 393 5.07 11.29 -4.52
CA ASN A 393 4.62 10.61 -5.74
C ASN A 393 5.75 9.72 -6.27
N VAL A 394 5.43 8.46 -6.56
CA VAL A 394 6.36 7.49 -7.15
C VAL A 394 5.72 6.83 -8.35
N THR A 395 6.37 6.90 -9.50
CA THR A 395 5.93 6.21 -10.72
C THR A 395 7.13 5.69 -11.52
N GLU A 396 6.95 4.71 -12.42
CA GLU A 396 7.98 4.49 -13.43
C GLU A 396 7.87 5.51 -14.54
N GLN A 397 6.68 5.73 -15.07
CA GLN A 397 6.46 6.61 -16.23
C GLN A 397 5.29 7.54 -15.94
N ILE A 398 5.43 8.81 -16.27
CA ILE A 398 4.30 9.73 -16.26
C ILE A 398 4.23 10.52 -17.55
N ASP A 399 3.03 10.59 -18.12
CA ASP A 399 2.62 11.59 -19.10
C ASP A 399 1.58 12.50 -18.43
N GLY A 400 1.99 13.70 -18.03
CA GLY A 400 1.16 14.65 -17.29
C GLY A 400 1.89 15.33 -16.12
N ALA A 401 1.28 15.38 -14.94
CA ALA A 401 1.77 16.19 -13.82
C ALA A 401 1.93 15.42 -12.50
N GLN A 402 3.08 15.59 -11.84
CA GLN A 402 3.28 15.21 -10.43
C GLN A 402 3.44 16.46 -9.57
N ILE A 403 2.62 16.58 -8.53
CA ILE A 403 2.67 17.68 -7.57
C ILE A 403 2.84 17.08 -6.18
N GLY A 404 3.92 17.44 -5.50
CA GLY A 404 4.22 16.92 -4.17
C GLY A 404 5.49 17.45 -3.56
N ALA A 405 5.74 17.16 -2.28
CA ALA A 405 7.02 17.53 -1.67
C ALA A 405 8.18 16.77 -2.34
N VAL A 406 7.95 15.49 -2.65
CA VAL A 406 8.91 14.62 -3.32
C VAL A 406 8.25 13.93 -4.51
N ASN A 407 8.82 14.09 -5.69
CA ASN A 407 8.39 13.41 -6.91
C ASN A 407 9.52 12.53 -7.43
N VAL A 408 9.23 11.24 -7.64
CA VAL A 408 10.17 10.27 -8.19
C VAL A 408 9.55 9.60 -9.39
N ALA A 409 10.26 9.65 -10.52
CA ALA A 409 9.88 8.98 -11.75
C ALA A 409 11.08 8.31 -12.40
N ARG A 410 10.88 7.38 -13.34
CA ARG A 410 11.95 6.98 -14.27
C ARG A 410 11.92 7.87 -15.50
N ARG A 411 10.75 8.01 -16.13
CA ARG A 411 10.53 8.90 -17.27
C ARG A 411 9.38 9.85 -17.01
N VAL A 412 9.57 11.11 -17.34
CA VAL A 412 8.58 12.17 -17.21
C VAL A 412 8.36 12.80 -18.58
N SER A 413 7.13 12.78 -19.07
CA SER A 413 6.62 13.62 -20.14
C SER A 413 5.66 14.61 -19.48
N GLY A 414 6.03 15.88 -19.34
CA GLY A 414 5.20 16.89 -18.68
C GLY A 414 5.87 17.58 -17.49
N VAL A 415 5.18 17.70 -16.34
CA VAL A 415 5.57 18.60 -15.25
C VAL A 415 5.76 17.87 -13.92
N GLN A 416 6.89 18.09 -13.27
CA GLN A 416 7.07 17.81 -11.85
C GLN A 416 7.17 19.13 -11.07
N LEU A 417 6.38 19.26 -10.02
CA LEU A 417 6.44 20.37 -9.08
C LEU A 417 6.64 19.83 -7.66
N GLY A 418 7.76 20.17 -7.05
CA GLY A 418 8.04 19.74 -5.68
C GLY A 418 9.29 20.31 -5.08
N ALA A 419 9.49 20.12 -3.77
CA ALA A 419 10.76 20.50 -3.15
C ALA A 419 11.91 19.67 -3.73
N VAL A 420 11.66 18.38 -3.98
CA VAL A 420 12.60 17.44 -4.57
C VAL A 420 11.94 16.73 -5.75
N ASN A 421 12.57 16.81 -6.92
CA ASN A 421 12.19 16.05 -8.11
C ASN A 421 13.37 15.18 -8.55
N VAL A 422 13.13 13.88 -8.72
CA VAL A 422 14.15 12.93 -9.18
C VAL A 422 13.60 12.12 -10.34
N ALA A 423 14.33 12.11 -11.45
CA ALA A 423 13.99 11.33 -12.63
C ALA A 423 15.23 10.74 -13.32
N GLU A 424 15.07 9.72 -14.16
CA GLU A 424 16.14 9.35 -15.09
C GLU A 424 16.08 10.25 -16.32
N GLU A 425 14.90 10.40 -16.91
CA GLU A 425 14.66 11.20 -18.09
C GLU A 425 13.47 12.12 -17.87
N VAL A 426 13.63 13.40 -18.20
CA VAL A 426 12.57 14.41 -18.19
C VAL A 426 12.46 15.05 -19.57
N ASP A 427 11.32 14.89 -20.22
CA ASP A 427 10.86 15.64 -21.37
C ASP A 427 9.75 16.61 -20.91
N GLY A 428 10.17 17.79 -20.45
CA GLY A 428 9.27 18.78 -19.87
C GLY A 428 9.92 19.63 -18.80
N LEU A 429 9.20 19.90 -17.71
CA LEU A 429 9.59 20.83 -16.64
C LEU A 429 9.74 20.10 -15.30
N ALA A 430 10.84 20.34 -14.60
CA ALA A 430 11.02 19.90 -13.21
C ALA A 430 11.31 21.11 -12.32
N ILE A 431 10.27 21.62 -11.66
CA ILE A 431 10.33 22.81 -10.82
C ILE A 431 10.48 22.39 -9.38
N GLY A 432 11.61 22.72 -8.78
CA GLY A 432 11.87 22.39 -7.39
C GLY A 432 13.17 22.94 -6.84
N VAL A 433 13.30 22.90 -5.51
CA VAL A 433 14.54 23.29 -4.82
C VAL A 433 15.69 22.42 -5.32
N VAL A 434 15.44 21.11 -5.38
CA VAL A 434 16.37 20.13 -5.93
C VAL A 434 15.67 19.37 -7.04
N SER A 435 16.08 19.60 -8.28
CA SER A 435 15.63 18.83 -9.45
C SER A 435 16.81 18.08 -10.05
N LEU A 436 16.72 16.75 -10.11
CA LEU A 436 17.77 15.87 -10.63
C LEU A 436 17.20 14.98 -11.74
N ALA A 437 17.83 15.04 -12.91
CA ALA A 437 17.56 14.14 -14.03
C ALA A 437 18.88 13.69 -14.68
N LYS A 438 18.97 12.44 -15.19
CA LYS A 438 20.20 11.98 -15.88
C LYS A 438 20.39 12.69 -17.22
N ASN A 439 19.32 13.10 -17.88
CA ASN A 439 19.37 13.96 -19.06
C ASN A 439 19.46 15.47 -18.72
N GLY A 440 19.54 15.81 -17.43
CA GLY A 440 19.82 17.16 -16.93
C GLY A 440 21.32 17.46 -16.83
N ARG A 441 21.67 18.64 -16.32
CA ARG A 441 23.05 19.03 -16.01
C ARG A 441 23.20 19.42 -14.54
N GLN A 442 24.30 18.98 -13.93
CA GLN A 442 24.66 19.29 -12.55
C GLN A 442 26.02 19.97 -12.60
N GLN A 443 26.04 21.29 -12.43
CA GLN A 443 27.23 22.09 -12.74
C GLN A 443 27.66 22.89 -11.51
N PRO A 444 28.75 22.49 -10.82
CA PRO A 444 29.38 23.35 -9.83
C PRO A 444 29.75 24.70 -10.45
N MET A 445 29.52 25.76 -9.70
CA MET A 445 29.78 27.12 -10.16
C MET A 445 30.38 27.98 -9.07
N ALA A 446 31.24 28.90 -9.49
CA ALA A 446 31.81 29.93 -8.64
C ALA A 446 31.63 31.28 -9.33
N TRP A 447 31.21 32.31 -8.58
CA TRP A 447 31.10 33.66 -9.13
C TRP A 447 31.39 34.73 -8.10
N VAL A 448 31.81 35.88 -8.60
CA VAL A 448 32.01 37.09 -7.82
C VAL A 448 30.94 38.10 -8.20
N SER A 449 30.31 38.69 -7.19
CA SER A 449 29.33 39.78 -7.36
C SER A 449 29.97 41.13 -7.03
N ALA A 450 29.33 42.22 -7.46
CA ALA A 450 29.68 43.57 -7.02
C ALA A 450 29.81 43.65 -5.49
N GLY A 451 30.87 44.31 -5.01
CA GLY A 451 31.27 44.28 -3.59
C GLY A 451 32.22 43.13 -3.21
N GLN A 452 32.86 42.46 -4.19
CA GLN A 452 33.85 41.39 -3.99
C GLN A 452 33.33 40.14 -3.23
N ARG A 453 32.02 39.94 -3.14
CA ARG A 453 31.46 38.70 -2.58
C ARG A 453 31.70 37.52 -3.53
N SER A 454 32.41 36.51 -3.02
CA SER A 454 32.56 35.21 -3.69
C SER A 454 31.40 34.30 -3.36
N HIS A 455 30.96 33.50 -4.33
CA HIS A 455 29.91 32.52 -4.15
C HIS A 455 30.33 31.19 -4.73
N LEU A 456 29.85 30.12 -4.12
CA LEU A 456 29.93 28.75 -4.57
C LEU A 456 28.53 28.15 -4.57
N GLY A 457 28.14 27.53 -5.68
CA GLY A 457 26.84 26.92 -5.81
C GLY A 457 26.85 25.77 -6.80
N VAL A 458 25.69 25.13 -6.95
CA VAL A 458 25.51 24.08 -7.94
C VAL A 458 24.29 24.42 -8.77
N SER A 459 24.47 24.55 -10.10
CA SER A 459 23.36 24.67 -11.03
C SER A 459 22.79 23.29 -11.33
N LEU A 460 21.57 23.07 -10.88
CA LEU A 460 20.77 21.88 -11.15
C LEU A 460 19.79 22.21 -12.26
N GLU A 461 20.01 21.63 -13.43
CA GLU A 461 19.28 21.99 -14.64
C GLU A 461 18.55 20.80 -15.24
N VAL A 462 17.24 20.99 -15.47
CA VAL A 462 16.36 19.99 -16.09
C VAL A 462 15.47 20.71 -17.10
N GLY A 463 15.68 20.43 -18.39
CA GLY A 463 15.02 21.16 -19.47
C GLY A 463 15.38 22.66 -19.43
N PRO A 464 14.41 23.58 -19.59
CA PRO A 464 14.66 25.02 -19.48
C PRO A 464 14.71 25.52 -18.03
N ILE A 465 14.35 24.69 -17.05
CA ILE A 465 14.34 25.08 -15.63
C ILE A 465 15.71 24.82 -15.03
N TYR A 466 16.19 25.75 -14.23
CA TYR A 466 17.34 25.50 -13.39
C TYR A 466 17.18 26.10 -12.00
N SER A 467 17.79 25.44 -11.02
CA SER A 467 17.90 25.91 -9.65
C SER A 467 19.35 25.99 -9.20
N VAL A 468 19.64 26.93 -8.30
CA VAL A 468 20.97 27.15 -7.76
C VAL A 468 20.90 27.38 -6.25
N PRO A 469 21.03 26.33 -5.42
CA PRO A 469 21.47 26.51 -4.05
C PRO A 469 22.93 26.99 -4.02
N TYR A 470 23.23 27.95 -3.14
CA TYR A 470 24.58 28.49 -3.02
C TYR A 470 24.90 29.01 -1.62
N VAL A 471 26.20 29.16 -1.39
CA VAL A 471 26.78 29.87 -0.25
C VAL A 471 27.74 30.94 -0.77
N GLY A 472 27.92 32.01 -0.02
CA GLY A 472 28.83 33.09 -0.35
C GLY A 472 29.55 33.63 0.87
N ALA A 473 30.68 34.26 0.63
CA ALA A 473 31.44 34.97 1.63
C ALA A 473 32.17 36.16 1.00
N ASP A 474 32.37 37.21 1.77
CA ASP A 474 33.36 38.22 1.42
C ASP A 474 34.76 37.68 1.72
N LEU A 475 35.56 37.49 0.67
CA LEU A 475 36.92 36.96 0.76
C LEU A 475 38.00 38.03 0.62
N TRP A 476 37.63 39.27 0.27
CA TRP A 476 38.57 40.35 -0.01
C TRP A 476 38.32 41.62 0.81
N GLY A 477 37.17 41.73 1.47
CA GLY A 477 36.89 42.76 2.46
C GLY A 477 37.44 42.43 3.86
N ASP A 478 37.51 43.47 4.70
CA ASP A 478 37.95 43.36 6.11
C ASP A 478 36.85 42.77 7.03
N GLU A 479 35.59 42.72 6.56
CA GLU A 479 34.44 42.22 7.32
C GLU A 479 34.06 40.80 6.91
N GLN A 480 33.82 39.92 7.90
CA GLN A 480 33.40 38.55 7.63
C GLN A 480 31.90 38.44 7.39
N ARG A 481 31.44 38.64 6.15
CA ARG A 481 30.05 38.45 5.80
C ARG A 481 29.83 37.12 5.13
N PHE A 482 28.87 36.35 5.65
CA PHE A 482 28.45 35.07 5.10
C PHE A 482 27.07 35.19 4.48
N GLU A 483 26.87 34.46 3.39
CA GLU A 483 25.63 34.47 2.66
C GLU A 483 25.24 33.04 2.27
N TRP A 484 23.95 32.77 2.24
CA TRP A 484 23.41 31.58 1.62
C TRP A 484 22.11 31.93 0.93
N GLY A 485 21.76 31.17 -0.09
CA GLY A 485 20.53 31.43 -0.81
C GLY A 485 20.23 30.42 -1.88
N TYR A 486 19.19 30.74 -2.63
CA TYR A 486 18.61 29.88 -3.63
C TYR A 486 18.09 30.73 -4.80
N HIS A 487 18.44 30.34 -6.02
CA HIS A 487 17.86 30.90 -7.25
C HIS A 487 17.03 29.85 -7.98
N LEU A 488 15.94 30.29 -8.60
CA LEU A 488 15.14 29.53 -9.56
C LEU A 488 14.96 30.38 -10.81
N GLY A 489 15.15 29.76 -11.97
CA GLY A 489 15.04 30.51 -13.22
C GLY A 489 14.90 29.66 -14.46
N LEU A 490 14.96 30.37 -15.58
CA LEU A 490 14.91 29.82 -16.92
C LEU A 490 16.29 29.94 -17.56
N LYS A 491 16.73 28.90 -18.25
CA LYS A 491 17.97 28.88 -19.04
C LYS A 491 17.66 28.40 -20.47
N ALA A 492 18.12 29.15 -21.45
CA ALA A 492 18.01 28.82 -22.87
C ALA A 492 19.41 28.67 -23.47
N ARG A 493 19.65 27.60 -24.25
CA ARG A 493 20.92 27.37 -24.95
C ARG A 493 20.81 27.64 -26.45
N LEU A 494 21.83 28.28 -27.00
CA LEU A 494 22.01 28.52 -28.41
C LEU A 494 23.46 28.15 -28.81
N GLY A 495 23.66 26.90 -29.21
CA GLY A 495 24.98 26.35 -29.50
C GLY A 495 25.89 26.38 -28.25
N PRO A 496 27.10 26.97 -28.32
CA PRO A 496 27.99 27.08 -27.17
C PRO A 496 27.58 28.19 -26.18
N ALA A 497 26.63 29.05 -26.53
CA ALA A 497 26.16 30.14 -25.68
C ALA A 497 24.86 29.77 -24.96
N TRP A 498 24.61 30.41 -23.83
CA TRP A 498 23.33 30.32 -23.13
C TRP A 498 22.97 31.66 -22.49
N GLY A 499 21.68 31.90 -22.35
CA GLY A 499 21.12 33.00 -21.58
C GLY A 499 20.23 32.48 -20.46
N ALA A 500 20.26 33.14 -19.30
CA ALA A 500 19.41 32.79 -18.17
C ALA A 500 18.81 34.02 -17.52
N ILE A 501 17.59 33.86 -17.01
CA ILE A 501 16.95 34.82 -16.11
C ILE A 501 16.52 34.05 -14.88
N ASP A 502 16.87 34.54 -13.71
CA ASP A 502 16.49 33.92 -12.44
C ASP A 502 16.08 34.96 -11.41
N ALA A 503 15.31 34.48 -10.43
CA ALA A 503 15.04 35.18 -9.20
C ALA A 503 15.39 34.27 -8.03
N GLY A 504 15.81 34.87 -6.92
CA GLY A 504 16.27 34.14 -5.76
C GLY A 504 16.06 34.88 -4.47
N TYR A 505 16.05 34.09 -3.41
CA TYR A 505 16.02 34.54 -2.03
C TYR A 505 17.29 34.07 -1.34
N GLY A 506 17.83 34.91 -0.46
CA GLY A 506 18.98 34.57 0.35
C GLY A 506 18.95 35.29 1.69
N SER A 507 19.96 34.99 2.49
CA SER A 507 20.21 35.62 3.77
C SER A 507 21.68 35.99 3.86
N GLU A 508 21.95 37.18 4.35
CA GLU A 508 23.28 37.62 4.76
C GLU A 508 23.37 37.68 6.28
N GLN A 509 24.56 37.37 6.78
CA GLN A 509 24.91 37.42 8.19
C GLN A 509 26.31 38.02 8.34
N GLU A 510 26.45 39.07 9.15
CA GLU A 510 27.73 39.76 9.40
C GLU A 510 28.65 39.00 10.37
N ARG A 511 28.08 38.06 11.14
CA ARG A 511 28.75 37.13 12.05
C ARG A 511 27.79 36.01 12.40
N LEU A 512 28.28 34.81 12.71
CA LEU A 512 27.44 33.66 13.12
C LEU A 512 26.42 33.97 14.24
N ASP A 513 26.67 35.01 15.04
CA ASP A 513 25.87 35.43 16.20
C ASP A 513 24.93 36.64 15.93
N THR A 514 24.92 37.18 14.71
CA THR A 514 24.16 38.40 14.36
C THR A 514 22.83 38.10 13.67
N ALA A 515 21.96 39.12 13.63
CA ALA A 515 20.65 39.05 12.99
C ALA A 515 20.79 38.72 11.49
N ILE A 516 19.85 37.90 11.00
CA ILE A 516 19.76 37.47 9.61
C ILE A 516 19.07 38.57 8.80
N THR A 517 19.73 39.08 7.75
CA THR A 517 19.13 40.04 6.83
C THR A 517 18.63 39.32 5.57
N PRO A 518 17.32 39.39 5.24
CA PRO A 518 16.79 38.79 4.03
C PRO A 518 17.20 39.58 2.78
N ILE A 519 17.54 38.85 1.72
CA ILE A 519 17.95 39.40 0.42
C ILE A 519 17.09 38.78 -0.68
N GLU A 520 16.57 39.63 -1.55
CA GLU A 520 15.94 39.23 -2.81
C GLU A 520 16.85 39.62 -3.98
N ARG A 521 17.00 38.73 -4.95
CA ARG A 521 17.77 38.99 -6.17
C ARG A 521 17.02 38.59 -7.42
N ALA A 522 17.19 39.38 -8.47
CA ALA A 522 16.84 38.99 -9.83
C ALA A 522 18.09 39.15 -10.72
N ARG A 523 18.39 38.18 -11.57
CA ARG A 523 19.59 38.19 -12.42
C ARG A 523 19.23 37.88 -13.87
N ALA A 524 19.97 38.52 -14.77
CA ALA A 524 20.07 38.15 -16.18
C ALA A 524 21.52 37.81 -16.48
N LEU A 525 21.77 36.58 -16.93
CA LEU A 525 23.09 36.01 -17.15
C LEU A 525 23.26 35.59 -18.61
N LEU A 526 24.47 35.75 -19.13
CA LEU A 526 24.92 35.22 -20.41
C LEU A 526 26.18 34.40 -20.17
N GLY A 527 26.24 33.19 -20.72
CA GLY A 527 27.42 32.34 -20.63
C GLY A 527 27.81 31.73 -21.96
N VAL A 528 29.09 31.40 -22.07
CA VAL A 528 29.69 30.78 -23.27
C VAL A 528 30.58 29.62 -22.81
N GLU A 529 30.39 28.45 -23.41
CA GLU A 529 31.28 27.30 -23.26
C GLU A 529 32.63 27.64 -23.92
N VAL A 530 33.69 27.76 -23.10
CA VAL A 530 35.05 28.04 -23.57
C VAL A 530 35.83 26.75 -23.78
N VAL A 531 35.56 25.74 -22.95
CA VAL A 531 35.99 24.36 -23.18
C VAL A 531 34.73 23.52 -23.32
N PRO A 532 34.48 22.89 -24.49
CA PRO A 532 33.25 22.14 -24.75
C PRO A 532 32.92 21.16 -23.63
N ARG A 533 31.70 21.22 -23.11
CA ARG A 533 31.19 20.35 -22.04
C ARG A 533 32.07 20.26 -20.78
N THR A 534 32.93 21.24 -20.53
CA THR A 534 33.86 21.20 -19.39
C THR A 534 33.87 22.51 -18.63
N LEU A 535 34.06 23.63 -19.32
CA LEU A 535 34.22 24.94 -18.70
C LEU A 535 33.40 25.99 -19.43
N THR A 536 32.57 26.70 -18.68
CA THR A 536 31.77 27.83 -19.15
C THR A 536 32.20 29.08 -18.39
N LEU A 537 32.38 30.19 -19.10
CA LEU A 537 32.46 31.51 -18.49
C LEU A 537 31.09 32.19 -18.59
N PHE A 538 30.67 32.90 -17.55
CA PHE A 538 29.45 33.68 -17.59
C PHE A 538 29.61 35.05 -16.96
N ALA A 539 28.79 35.97 -17.45
CA ALA A 539 28.69 37.32 -16.95
C ALA A 539 27.23 37.77 -16.97
N GLY A 540 26.85 38.67 -16.09
CA GLY A 540 25.50 39.20 -16.06
C GLY A 540 25.32 40.36 -15.11
N ALA A 541 24.11 40.86 -15.08
CA ALA A 541 23.68 41.92 -14.19
C ALA A 541 22.43 41.48 -13.43
N GLY A 542 22.27 42.01 -12.24
CA GLY A 542 21.12 41.72 -11.41
C GLY A 542 20.75 42.89 -10.52
N THR A 543 19.61 42.75 -9.88
CA THR A 543 19.19 43.63 -8.80
C THR A 543 19.30 42.87 -7.49
N ARG A 544 19.57 43.63 -6.43
CA ARG A 544 19.57 43.16 -5.07
C ARG A 544 18.72 44.11 -4.22
N THR A 545 17.81 43.54 -3.44
CA THR A 545 16.94 44.28 -2.53
C THR A 545 17.07 43.73 -1.12
N THR A 546 17.26 44.61 -0.13
CA THR A 546 17.21 44.30 1.31
C THR A 546 16.00 44.99 1.94
N GLU A 547 15.15 44.23 2.63
CA GLU A 547 13.98 44.73 3.38
C GLU A 547 13.11 45.78 2.64
N LEU A 548 12.94 45.64 1.33
CA LEU A 548 12.12 46.52 0.47
C LEU A 548 12.53 48.02 0.47
N LYS A 549 13.73 48.38 0.94
CA LYS A 549 14.15 49.79 1.07
C LYS A 549 15.29 50.21 0.13
N ASP A 550 16.24 49.32 -0.13
CA ASP A 550 17.42 49.65 -0.94
C ASP A 550 17.54 48.71 -2.15
N LEU A 551 17.26 49.24 -3.35
CA LEU A 551 17.50 48.57 -4.62
C LEU A 551 18.90 48.91 -5.11
N THR A 552 19.76 47.90 -5.23
CA THR A 552 21.12 48.04 -5.76
C THR A 552 21.28 47.22 -7.03
N VAL A 553 22.06 47.73 -7.98
CA VAL A 553 22.43 47.00 -9.20
C VAL A 553 23.75 46.30 -8.96
N GLU A 554 23.79 45.00 -9.21
CA GLU A 554 24.99 44.18 -9.08
C GLU A 554 25.42 43.63 -10.45
N SER A 555 26.73 43.46 -10.62
CA SER A 555 27.28 42.68 -11.72
C SER A 555 27.77 41.34 -11.17
N HIS A 556 27.69 40.30 -11.99
CA HIS A 556 28.10 38.94 -11.65
C HIS A 556 29.03 38.40 -12.72
N PHE A 557 30.18 37.85 -12.32
CA PHE A 557 31.15 37.22 -13.21
C PHE A 557 31.58 35.90 -12.61
N GLY A 558 31.57 34.83 -13.39
CA GLY A 558 31.87 33.51 -12.85
C GLY A 558 32.18 32.44 -13.87
N ILE A 559 32.40 31.25 -13.32
CA ILE A 559 32.70 30.03 -14.06
C ILE A 559 31.72 28.93 -13.67
N GLN A 560 31.38 28.06 -14.61
CA GLN A 560 30.64 26.82 -14.36
C GLN A 560 31.46 25.65 -14.92
N VAL A 561 31.54 24.57 -14.14
CA VAL A 561 32.24 23.34 -14.51
C VAL A 561 31.20 22.24 -14.67
N PHE A 562 31.42 21.33 -15.62
CA PHE A 562 30.56 20.16 -15.85
C PHE A 562 31.11 18.90 -15.17
#